data_AF-A0A8X6TZM9-F1
#
_entry.id   AF-A0A8X6TZM9-F1
#
_cell.length_a   1.000
_cell.length_b   1.000
_cell.length_c   1.000
_cell.angle_alpha   90.00
_cell.angle_beta   90.00
_cell.angle_gamma   90.00
#
_symmetry.space_group_name_H-M   'P 1'
#
loop_
_entity.id
_entity.type
_entity.pdbx_description
1 polymer ?
#
loop_
_entity_poly.entity_id
_entity_poly.type
_entity_poly.pdbx_seq_one_letter_code
_entity_poly.pdbx_strand_id
1 'polypeptide(L)'
;MHPSLENINLFDIGSLKEETVKDILTEARVLPDRISTLICPICGRETSANKESSRKLGWVWICKNKYRFGCSGKINPLSNTFFENIKIHLLDVFLLIICFVTKMQVNLVLEHLNLFRKRRGQPQMSWPTIDDFYSRLREVTEIVASHHDKLLGGPALSDDDEVPFVDDVDGDPN
;
A
#
# COMPACT_ATOMS: atom_id res chain seq x y z
N MET A 1 -13.53 -3.95 12.77
CA MET A 1 -12.66 -5.06 12.34
C MET A 1 -13.23 -5.57 11.02
N HIS A 2 -12.44 -5.76 9.96
CA HIS A 2 -12.99 -6.14 8.64
C HIS A 2 -13.72 -7.50 8.74
N PRO A 3 -14.91 -7.69 8.15
CA PRO A 3 -15.71 -8.91 8.31
C PRO A 3 -14.95 -10.20 7.95
N SER A 4 -14.08 -10.14 6.94
CA SER A 4 -13.20 -11.26 6.56
C SER A 4 -12.16 -11.66 7.62
N LEU A 5 -11.97 -10.87 8.68
CA LEU A 5 -11.03 -11.16 9.77
C LEU A 5 -11.73 -11.62 11.06
N GLU A 6 -13.06 -11.52 11.15
CA GLU A 6 -13.82 -11.82 12.38
C GLU A 6 -13.75 -13.29 12.83
N ASN A 7 -13.41 -14.21 11.94
CA ASN A 7 -13.35 -15.65 12.22
C ASN A 7 -12.03 -16.30 11.78
N ILE A 8 -11.01 -15.51 11.44
CA ILE A 8 -9.73 -16.06 11.00
C ILE A 8 -8.84 -16.30 12.21
N ASN A 9 -8.56 -17.57 12.49
CA ASN A 9 -7.47 -17.97 13.37
C ASN A 9 -6.14 -17.47 12.77
N LEU A 10 -5.22 -16.98 13.59
CA LEU A 10 -3.89 -16.52 13.17
C LEU A 10 -3.17 -17.54 12.28
N PHE A 11 -3.40 -18.84 12.55
CA PHE A 11 -2.84 -19.96 11.81
C PHE A 11 -3.61 -20.32 10.52
N ASP A 12 -4.79 -19.76 10.32
CA ASP A 12 -5.59 -19.86 9.09
C ASP A 12 -5.46 -18.63 8.20
N ILE A 13 -4.79 -17.56 8.62
CA ILE A 13 -4.54 -16.36 7.79
C ILE A 13 -3.80 -16.74 6.50
N GLY A 14 -2.97 -17.78 6.51
CA GLY A 14 -2.32 -18.31 5.31
C GLY A 14 -3.27 -18.84 4.23
N SER A 15 -4.56 -19.03 4.54
CA SER A 15 -5.61 -19.39 3.59
C SER A 15 -6.25 -18.19 2.87
N LEU A 16 -5.93 -16.96 3.30
CA LEU A 16 -6.41 -15.76 2.65
C LEU A 16 -5.94 -15.69 1.20
N LYS A 17 -6.87 -15.30 0.32
CA LYS A 17 -6.55 -14.97 -1.07
C LYS A 17 -5.87 -13.61 -1.11
N GLU A 18 -4.99 -13.42 -2.08
CA GLU A 18 -4.29 -12.14 -2.24
C GLU A 18 -5.27 -11.00 -2.54
N GLU A 19 -6.37 -11.29 -3.25
CA GLU A 19 -7.46 -10.35 -3.51
C GLU A 19 -8.09 -9.85 -2.20
N THR A 20 -8.40 -10.75 -1.26
CA THR A 20 -8.96 -10.37 0.05
C THR A 20 -8.01 -9.47 0.83
N VAL A 21 -6.69 -9.73 0.76
CA VAL A 21 -5.68 -8.86 1.39
C VAL A 21 -5.65 -7.48 0.73
N LYS A 22 -5.76 -7.40 -0.60
CA LYS A 22 -5.83 -6.13 -1.32
C LYS A 22 -7.07 -5.34 -0.91
N ASP A 23 -8.21 -5.99 -0.79
CA ASP A 23 -9.48 -5.35 -0.39
C ASP A 23 -9.37 -4.78 1.02
N ILE A 24 -8.91 -5.58 1.99
CA ILE A 24 -8.69 -5.14 3.39
C ILE A 24 -7.76 -3.93 3.45
N LEU A 25 -6.62 -3.99 2.74
CA LEU A 25 -5.63 -2.92 2.77
C LEU A 25 -6.10 -1.66 2.02
N THR A 26 -6.96 -1.81 1.03
CA THR A 26 -7.58 -0.67 0.31
C THR A 26 -8.65 -0.01 1.19
N GLU A 27 -9.50 -0.79 1.85
CA GLU A 27 -10.50 -0.28 2.81
C GLU A 27 -9.83 0.44 3.98
N ALA A 28 -8.71 -0.10 4.48
CA ALA A 28 -7.90 0.54 5.51
C ALA A 28 -7.05 1.73 5.00
N ARG A 29 -7.20 2.14 3.73
CA ARG A 29 -6.46 3.24 3.09
C ARG A 29 -4.94 3.12 3.15
N VAL A 30 -4.43 1.89 3.17
CA VAL A 30 -2.98 1.59 3.11
C VAL A 30 -2.54 1.30 1.67
N LEU A 31 -3.46 0.81 0.84
CA LEU A 31 -3.31 0.71 -0.61
C LEU A 31 -4.26 1.68 -1.31
N PRO A 32 -3.85 2.26 -2.45
CA PRO A 32 -4.72 3.16 -3.18
C PRO A 32 -5.82 2.40 -3.91
N ASP A 33 -6.97 3.05 -4.04
CA ASP A 33 -8.06 2.54 -4.85
C ASP A 33 -7.71 2.66 -6.34
N ARG A 34 -7.95 1.59 -7.08
CA ARG A 34 -7.82 1.53 -8.54
C ARG A 34 -8.75 2.53 -9.25
N ILE A 35 -9.89 2.87 -8.65
CA ILE A 35 -10.90 3.76 -9.24
C ILE A 35 -10.47 5.23 -9.16
N SER A 36 -9.53 5.58 -8.26
CA SER A 36 -9.05 6.95 -8.12
C SER A 36 -8.44 7.48 -9.43
N THR A 37 -8.72 8.75 -9.73
CA THR A 37 -8.18 9.45 -10.90
C THR A 37 -7.09 10.39 -10.44
N LEU A 38 -5.84 10.11 -10.83
CA LEU A 38 -4.70 10.97 -10.52
C LEU A 38 -4.39 11.93 -11.66
N ILE A 39 -3.70 13.01 -11.32
CA ILE A 39 -3.12 13.95 -12.28
C ILE A 39 -1.78 13.42 -12.80
N CYS A 40 -1.61 13.45 -14.12
CA CYS A 40 -0.38 13.05 -14.77
C CYS A 40 0.75 14.03 -14.41
N PRO A 41 1.90 13.55 -13.89
CA PRO A 41 3.00 14.41 -13.47
C PRO A 41 3.72 15.11 -14.64
N ILE A 42 3.50 14.65 -15.89
CA ILE A 42 4.16 15.20 -17.08
C ILE A 42 3.35 16.32 -17.72
N CYS A 43 2.03 16.14 -17.85
CA CYS A 43 1.18 17.05 -18.64
C CYS A 43 -0.03 17.61 -17.87
N GLY A 44 -0.16 17.32 -16.58
CA GLY A 44 -1.23 17.86 -15.73
C GLY A 44 -2.64 17.36 -16.06
N ARG A 45 -2.77 16.30 -16.87
CA ARG A 45 -4.07 15.74 -17.30
C ARG A 45 -4.41 14.49 -16.53
N GLU A 46 -5.70 14.16 -16.49
CA GLU A 46 -6.16 12.94 -15.83
C GLU A 46 -5.51 11.66 -16.37
N THR A 47 -5.40 10.70 -15.46
CA THR A 47 -4.93 9.34 -15.75
C THR A 47 -6.07 8.34 -15.65
N SER A 48 -5.86 7.13 -16.17
CA SER A 48 -6.78 6.01 -15.99
C SER A 48 -6.01 4.75 -15.57
N ALA A 49 -6.61 3.94 -14.71
CA ALA A 49 -6.01 2.69 -14.27
C ALA A 49 -6.06 1.61 -15.37
N ASN A 50 -4.90 1.17 -15.83
CA ASN A 50 -4.73 0.14 -16.85
C ASN A 50 -4.11 -1.12 -16.24
N LYS A 51 -4.56 -2.29 -16.70
CA LYS A 51 -4.05 -3.60 -16.23
C LYS A 51 -2.59 -3.76 -16.66
N GLU A 52 -1.73 -4.13 -15.71
CA GLU A 52 -0.31 -4.44 -15.92
C GLU A 52 0.09 -5.53 -14.94
N SER A 53 -0.04 -6.80 -15.36
CA SER A 53 0.13 -7.99 -14.50
C SER A 53 1.53 -8.15 -13.91
N SER A 54 2.53 -7.51 -14.50
CA SER A 54 3.90 -7.51 -13.97
C SER A 54 4.07 -6.64 -12.71
N ARG A 55 3.08 -5.81 -12.36
CA ARG A 55 3.10 -4.97 -11.17
C ARG A 55 2.49 -5.69 -9.98
N LYS A 56 2.94 -5.36 -8.77
CA LYS A 56 2.48 -6.01 -7.52
C LYS A 56 0.96 -5.92 -7.33
N LEU A 57 0.35 -4.78 -7.66
CA LEU A 57 -1.11 -4.64 -7.63
C LEU A 57 -1.81 -5.07 -8.93
N GLY A 58 -1.05 -5.40 -9.98
CA GLY A 58 -1.58 -5.84 -11.28
C GLY A 58 -2.08 -4.72 -12.18
N TRP A 59 -1.82 -3.45 -11.84
CA TRP A 59 -2.26 -2.28 -12.60
C TRP A 59 -1.37 -1.05 -12.32
N VAL A 60 -1.52 -0.02 -13.17
CA VAL A 60 -0.87 1.29 -13.07
C VAL A 60 -1.81 2.38 -13.58
N TRP A 61 -1.61 3.64 -13.18
CA TRP A 61 -2.27 4.75 -13.87
C TRP A 61 -1.46 5.20 -15.07
N ILE A 62 -2.12 5.35 -16.22
CA ILE A 62 -1.54 5.86 -17.46
C ILE A 62 -2.26 7.14 -17.85
N CYS A 63 -1.50 8.13 -18.31
CA CYS A 63 -2.07 9.39 -18.82
C CYS A 63 -3.09 9.13 -19.94
N LYS A 64 -4.31 9.70 -19.82
CA LYS A 64 -5.36 9.57 -20.86
C LYS A 64 -4.92 10.20 -22.19
N ASN A 65 -4.04 11.21 -22.14
CA ASN A 65 -3.49 11.86 -23.33
C ASN A 65 -2.39 11.06 -24.06
N LYS A 66 -2.03 9.86 -23.60
CA LYS A 66 -1.05 8.99 -24.26
C LYS A 66 -1.36 8.78 -25.74
N TYR A 67 -2.62 8.52 -26.08
CA TYR A 67 -3.03 8.19 -27.45
C TYR A 67 -3.18 9.42 -28.36
N ARG A 68 -3.50 10.58 -27.79
CA ARG A 68 -3.76 11.81 -28.56
C ARG A 68 -2.52 12.70 -28.73
N PHE A 69 -1.65 12.74 -27.72
CA PHE A 69 -0.49 13.65 -27.66
C PHE A 69 0.82 12.93 -27.35
N GLY A 70 0.83 11.59 -27.32
CA GLY A 70 2.06 10.82 -27.06
C GLY A 70 2.60 10.93 -25.64
N CYS A 71 1.81 11.44 -24.67
CA CYS A 71 2.28 11.58 -23.29
C CYS A 71 2.55 10.21 -22.66
N SER A 72 3.79 9.97 -22.23
CA SER A 72 4.24 8.70 -21.63
C SER A 72 4.04 8.64 -20.11
N GLY A 73 3.32 9.60 -19.53
CA GLY A 73 3.11 9.71 -18.09
C GLY A 73 2.47 8.46 -17.50
N LYS A 74 3.11 7.92 -16.46
CA LYS A 74 2.71 6.70 -15.77
C LYS A 74 3.01 6.81 -14.29
N ILE A 75 2.07 6.38 -13.46
CA ILE A 75 2.18 6.44 -12.01
C ILE A 75 2.06 5.02 -11.45
N ASN A 76 3.04 4.62 -10.66
CA ASN A 76 3.01 3.35 -9.94
C ASN A 76 2.16 3.54 -8.67
N PRO A 77 1.12 2.71 -8.45
CA PRO A 77 0.27 2.84 -7.27
C PRO A 77 0.96 2.63 -5.94
N LEU A 78 2.13 1.99 -5.92
CA LEU A 78 2.88 1.83 -4.68
C LEU A 78 3.93 2.92 -4.45
N SER A 79 4.04 3.91 -5.35
CA SER A 79 5.06 4.97 -5.19
C SER A 79 4.73 5.88 -4.01
N ASN A 80 5.74 6.24 -3.22
CA ASN A 80 5.60 7.00 -1.98
C ASN A 80 4.66 6.36 -0.95
N THR A 81 4.48 5.04 -0.97
CA THR A 81 3.67 4.33 0.03
C THR A 81 4.54 3.44 0.92
N PHE A 82 3.98 2.96 2.03
CA PHE A 82 4.62 1.94 2.86
C PHE A 82 5.07 0.72 2.07
N PHE A 83 4.41 0.39 0.95
CA PHE A 83 4.75 -0.79 0.14
C PHE A 83 5.79 -0.53 -0.95
N GLU A 84 6.30 0.70 -1.07
CA GLU A 84 7.34 1.02 -2.04
C GLU A 84 8.60 0.18 -1.76
N ASN A 85 9.20 -0.33 -2.84
CA ASN A 85 10.41 -1.15 -2.84
C ASN A 85 10.35 -2.46 -2.02
N ILE A 86 9.19 -2.85 -1.49
CA ILE A 86 9.06 -4.17 -0.85
C ILE A 86 9.15 -5.26 -1.93
N LYS A 87 10.10 -6.18 -1.81
CA LYS A 87 10.26 -7.32 -2.75
C LYS A 87 9.45 -8.56 -2.35
N ILE A 88 8.99 -8.61 -1.10
CA ILE A 88 8.18 -9.69 -0.55
C ILE A 88 6.74 -9.62 -1.13
N HIS A 89 6.10 -10.78 -1.29
CA HIS A 89 4.71 -10.88 -1.74
C HIS A 89 3.75 -10.19 -0.75
N LEU A 90 2.68 -9.58 -1.27
CA LEU A 90 1.77 -8.77 -0.46
C LEU A 90 1.11 -9.56 0.68
N LEU A 91 0.70 -10.80 0.41
CA LEU A 91 0.13 -11.69 1.42
C LEU A 91 1.13 -11.99 2.56
N ASP A 92 2.41 -12.16 2.24
CA ASP A 92 3.44 -12.40 3.27
C ASP A 92 3.71 -11.12 4.07
N VAL A 93 3.69 -9.96 3.43
CA VAL A 93 3.77 -8.66 4.12
C VAL A 93 2.63 -8.52 5.11
N PHE A 94 1.40 -8.82 4.69
CA PHE A 94 0.23 -8.77 5.56
C PHE A 94 0.35 -9.71 6.76
N LEU A 95 0.80 -10.95 6.52
CA LEU A 95 1.09 -11.91 7.60
C LEU A 95 2.16 -11.39 8.56
N LEU A 96 3.26 -10.84 8.04
CA LEU A 96 4.34 -10.29 8.84
C LEU A 96 3.87 -9.12 9.73
N ILE A 97 3.01 -8.23 9.20
CA ILE A 97 2.39 -7.14 9.97
C ILE A 97 1.56 -7.72 11.12
N ILE A 98 0.72 -8.72 10.86
CA ILE A 98 -0.12 -9.33 11.91
C ILE A 98 0.76 -10.01 12.97
N CYS A 99 1.76 -10.79 12.56
CA CYS A 99 2.70 -11.44 13.48
C CYS A 99 3.48 -10.41 14.32
N PHE A 100 3.85 -9.27 13.73
CA PHE A 100 4.52 -8.19 14.44
C PHE A 100 3.61 -7.56 15.51
N VAL A 101 2.37 -7.19 15.14
CA VAL A 101 1.40 -6.59 16.06
C VAL A 101 1.04 -7.54 17.20
N THR A 102 0.94 -8.84 16.91
CA THR A 102 0.69 -9.90 17.90
C THR A 102 1.93 -10.32 18.70
N LYS A 103 3.07 -9.67 18.46
CA LYS A 103 4.34 -9.88 19.16
C LYS A 103 4.84 -11.34 19.10
N MET A 104 4.61 -12.02 17.97
CA MET A 104 5.14 -13.38 17.78
C MET A 104 6.67 -13.36 17.72
N GLN A 105 7.29 -14.42 18.26
CA GLN A 105 8.74 -14.59 18.16
C GLN A 105 9.15 -14.88 16.72
N VAL A 106 10.23 -14.24 16.26
CA VAL A 106 10.74 -14.33 14.87
C VAL A 106 10.93 -15.79 14.40
N ASN A 107 11.40 -16.68 15.28
CA ASN A 107 11.61 -18.09 14.94
C ASN A 107 10.29 -18.80 14.62
N LEU A 108 9.22 -18.54 15.38
CA LEU A 108 7.89 -19.10 15.11
C LEU A 108 7.32 -18.52 13.82
N VAL A 109 7.48 -17.21 13.60
CA VAL A 109 7.03 -16.55 12.37
C VAL A 109 7.71 -17.16 11.15
N LEU A 110 9.02 -17.37 11.22
CA LEU A 110 9.80 -18.01 10.16
C LEU A 110 9.29 -19.41 9.84
N GLU A 111 9.05 -20.23 10.87
CA GLU A 111 8.54 -21.60 10.70
C GLU A 111 7.15 -21.60 10.04
N HIS A 112 6.20 -20.85 10.60
CA HIS A 112 4.83 -20.79 10.08
C HIS A 112 4.78 -20.22 8.66
N LEU A 113 5.49 -19.11 8.40
CA LEU A 113 5.51 -18.49 7.08
C LEU A 113 6.12 -19.43 6.03
N ASN A 114 7.19 -20.14 6.37
CA ASN A 114 7.80 -21.11 5.46
C ASN A 114 6.92 -22.34 5.22
N LEU A 115 6.16 -22.81 6.21
CA LEU A 115 5.14 -23.83 6.02
C LEU A 115 4.07 -23.37 5.03
N PHE A 116 3.57 -22.12 5.16
CA PHE A 116 2.59 -21.56 4.22
C PHE A 116 3.15 -21.35 2.82
N ARG A 117 4.37 -20.85 2.69
CA ARG A 117 5.05 -20.67 1.41
C ARG A 117 5.29 -22.01 0.70
N LYS A 118 5.68 -23.05 1.45
CA LYS A 118 5.82 -24.42 0.93
C LYS A 118 4.51 -24.95 0.35
N ARG A 119 3.37 -24.76 1.02
CA ARG A 119 2.04 -25.17 0.51
C ARG A 119 1.65 -24.47 -0.80
N ARG A 120 2.17 -23.26 -1.04
CA ARG A 120 1.96 -22.48 -2.27
C ARG A 120 3.04 -22.69 -3.34
N GLY A 121 4.00 -23.60 -3.10
CA GLY A 121 5.13 -23.81 -4.01
C GLY A 121 6.10 -22.63 -4.09
N GLN A 122 6.14 -21.76 -3.07
CA GLN A 122 7.02 -20.61 -3.02
C GLN A 122 8.35 -20.94 -2.31
N PRO A 123 9.46 -20.26 -2.69
CA PRO A 123 10.75 -20.41 -2.00
C PRO A 123 10.65 -20.07 -0.52
N GLN A 124 11.50 -20.64 0.32
CA GLN A 124 11.55 -20.26 1.73
C GLN A 124 12.03 -18.81 1.91
N MET A 125 11.49 -18.13 2.91
CA MET A 125 11.99 -16.85 3.41
C MET A 125 13.14 -17.10 4.38
N SER A 126 14.17 -16.26 4.31
CA SER A 126 15.31 -16.31 5.21
C SER A 126 15.04 -15.53 6.49
N TRP A 127 15.71 -15.91 7.58
CA TRP A 127 15.65 -15.18 8.85
C TRP A 127 16.02 -13.69 8.69
N PRO A 128 17.11 -13.30 7.97
CA PRO A 128 17.44 -11.89 7.78
C PRO A 128 16.34 -11.09 7.10
N THR A 129 15.60 -11.70 6.16
CA THR A 129 14.49 -11.02 5.48
C THR A 129 13.38 -10.64 6.48
N ILE A 130 13.09 -11.50 7.45
CA ILE A 130 12.07 -11.23 8.47
C ILE A 130 12.58 -10.17 9.44
N ASP A 131 13.83 -10.29 9.88
CA ASP A 131 14.43 -9.35 10.84
C ASP A 131 14.54 -7.93 10.25
N ASP A 132 14.99 -7.80 8.99
CA ASP A 132 14.99 -6.54 8.24
C ASP A 132 13.59 -5.95 8.14
N PHE A 133 12.58 -6.79 7.84
CA PHE A 133 11.20 -6.33 7.73
C PHE A 133 10.64 -5.86 9.08
N TYR A 134 10.94 -6.57 10.16
CA TYR A 134 10.52 -6.20 11.51
C TYR A 134 11.18 -4.90 11.95
N SER A 135 12.45 -4.69 11.61
CA SER A 135 13.17 -3.45 11.88
C SER A 135 12.51 -2.27 11.14
N ARG A 136 12.14 -2.44 9.87
CA ARG A 136 11.35 -1.45 9.13
C ARG A 136 10.01 -1.15 9.79
N LEU A 137 9.30 -2.16 10.30
CA LEU A 137 8.02 -1.94 11.01
C LEU A 137 8.22 -1.12 12.28
N ARG A 138 9.28 -1.38 13.06
CA ARG A 138 9.60 -0.59 14.25
C ARG A 138 9.86 0.87 13.90
N GLU A 139 10.71 1.12 12.91
CA GLU A 139 11.01 2.47 12.43
C GLU A 139 9.73 3.22 12.02
N VAL A 140 8.84 2.57 11.26
CA VAL A 140 7.55 3.17 10.88
C VAL A 140 6.70 3.48 12.12
N THR A 141 6.61 2.56 13.09
CA THR A 141 5.85 2.82 14.32
C THR A 141 6.45 3.93 15.17
N GLU A 142 7.77 4.09 15.19
CA GLU A 142 8.46 5.18 15.90
C GLU A 142 8.20 6.53 15.22
N ILE A 143 8.21 6.57 13.88
CA ILE A 143 7.84 7.78 13.12
C ILE A 143 6.39 8.16 13.40
N VAL A 144 5.46 7.21 13.32
CA VAL A 144 4.03 7.43 13.61
C VAL A 144 3.83 7.91 15.05
N ALA A 145 4.53 7.33 16.01
CA ALA A 145 4.43 7.72 17.41
C ALA A 145 5.03 9.11 17.70
N SER A 146 5.98 9.56 16.88
CA SER A 146 6.66 10.86 17.03
C SER A 146 6.05 12.00 16.22
N HIS A 147 5.15 11.73 15.27
CA HIS A 147 4.52 12.72 14.41
C HIS A 147 3.00 12.61 14.49
N HIS A 148 2.32 13.63 15.02
CA HIS A 148 0.86 13.66 15.14
C HIS A 148 0.15 14.35 13.96
N ASP A 149 0.87 15.10 13.10
CA ASP A 149 0.24 16.10 12.24
C ASP A 149 0.44 15.90 10.72
N LYS A 150 1.07 14.81 10.25
CA LYS A 150 1.27 14.56 8.80
C LYS A 150 0.57 13.29 8.34
N LEU A 151 -0.22 13.41 7.27
CA LEU A 151 -0.76 12.27 6.53
C LEU A 151 0.39 11.40 6.01
N LEU A 152 0.38 10.13 6.39
CA LEU A 152 1.30 9.11 5.89
C LEU A 152 0.68 8.43 4.68
N GLY A 153 1.19 8.68 3.48
CA GLY A 153 0.71 8.03 2.27
C GLY A 153 1.21 8.71 1.00
N GLY A 154 1.18 7.97 -0.12
CA GLY A 154 1.48 8.52 -1.44
C GLY A 154 0.33 9.39 -1.96
N PRO A 155 0.48 10.04 -3.12
CA PRO A 155 -0.50 11.00 -3.67
C PRO A 155 -1.88 10.42 -4.02
N ALA A 156 -2.05 9.10 -3.90
CA ALA A 156 -3.33 8.42 -4.07
C ALA A 156 -4.00 8.03 -2.74
N LEU A 157 -3.38 8.42 -1.62
CA LEU A 157 -3.81 8.19 -0.26
C LEU A 157 -3.99 9.50 0.52
N SER A 158 -3.59 10.65 -0.05
CA SER A 158 -3.89 11.97 0.52
C SER A 158 -5.36 12.31 0.28
N ASP A 159 -6.09 12.57 1.36
CA ASP A 159 -7.39 13.24 1.29
C ASP A 159 -7.11 14.73 1.03
N ASP A 160 -6.69 15.09 -0.19
CA ASP A 160 -6.67 16.50 -0.58
C ASP A 160 -8.11 16.96 -0.89
N ASP A 161 -8.94 16.99 0.15
CA ASP A 161 -10.11 17.85 0.30
C ASP A 161 -9.71 19.13 1.10
N GLU A 162 -8.42 19.47 1.16
CA GLU A 162 -8.03 20.85 1.48
C GLU A 162 -8.39 21.74 0.30
N VAL A 163 -9.64 22.20 0.30
CA VAL A 163 -10.09 23.36 -0.46
C VAL A 163 -9.08 24.47 -0.18
N PRO A 164 -8.41 25.04 -1.20
CA PRO A 164 -7.52 26.16 -0.96
C PRO A 164 -8.34 27.25 -0.28
N PHE A 165 -7.90 27.66 0.92
CA PHE A 165 -8.40 28.86 1.58
C PHE A 165 -8.16 30.01 0.61
N VAL A 166 -9.21 30.43 -0.08
CA VAL A 166 -9.19 31.67 -0.84
C VAL A 166 -9.30 32.73 0.23
N ASP A 167 -8.19 33.38 0.57
CA ASP A 167 -8.27 34.64 1.30
C ASP A 167 -9.09 35.58 0.42
N ASP A 168 -10.35 35.78 0.79
CA ASP A 168 -11.17 36.87 0.26
C ASP A 168 -10.42 38.16 0.60
N VAL A 169 -9.65 38.65 -0.38
CA VAL A 169 -9.13 40.00 -0.36
C VAL A 169 -10.34 40.90 -0.49
N ASP A 170 -10.81 41.41 0.65
CA ASP A 170 -11.71 42.56 0.73
C ASP A 170 -11.06 43.74 -0.03
N GLY A 171 -11.37 43.81 -1.32
CA GLY A 171 -11.09 44.95 -2.17
C GLY A 171 -12.08 46.04 -1.82
N ASP A 172 -11.69 46.85 -0.84
CA ASP A 172 -12.31 48.13 -0.48
C ASP A 172 -12.49 49.01 -1.75
N PRO A 173 -13.71 49.47 -2.08
CA PRO A 173 -13.93 50.33 -3.23
C PRO A 173 -13.66 51.79 -2.83
N ASN A 174 -12.54 52.34 -3.29
CA ASN A 174 -12.36 53.79 -3.45
C ASN A 174 -12.14 54.14 -4.92
#